data_AF-A0A961ESI8-F1
#
_entry.id   AF-A0A961ESI8-F1
#
_cell.length_a   1.000
_cell.length_b   1.000
_cell.length_c   1.000
_cell.angle_alpha   90.00
_cell.angle_beta   90.00
_cell.angle_gamma   90.00
#
_symmetry.space_group_name_H-M   'P 1'
#
loop_
_entity.id
_entity.type
_entity.pdbx_description
1 polymer ?
#
loop_
_entity_poly.entity_id
_entity_poly.type
_entity_poly.pdbx_seq_one_letter_code
_entity_poly.pdbx_strand_id
1 'polypeptide(L)'
;MPFWNEKRVNDLLTGLGKGVKGASPEEFGAFLITVVLLFMAVLWLQRRADSRRRQDSIEKSKERFDLQLESIALPPSGIHLLQRLADAMADDGQAAEIHLLFTDSSIYDQFAIKLIAEDEQLRRPLRLLKPILGLGHGIAGSIATSTEELAPGGLVRMLEPSGHPVEGMIRSSDAGGLIVEMPETTA
;
A
#
# COMPACT_ATOMS: atom_id res chain seq x y z
N MET A 1 14.25 15.71 13.47
CA MET A 1 15.56 15.43 14.11
C MET A 1 15.34 15.33 15.61
N PRO A 2 15.76 14.26 16.30
CA PRO A 2 15.61 14.21 17.75
C PRO A 2 16.56 15.24 18.36
N PHE A 3 15.99 16.19 19.12
CA PHE A 3 16.74 17.18 19.88
C PHE A 3 17.43 16.50 21.09
N TRP A 4 18.48 15.72 20.82
CA TRP A 4 19.44 15.31 21.84
C TRP A 4 20.47 16.43 21.97
N ASN A 5 20.28 17.29 22.97
CA ASN A 5 21.23 18.36 23.29
C ASN A 5 22.47 17.72 23.93
N GLU A 6 23.52 17.52 23.14
CA GLU A 6 24.79 16.87 23.54
C GLU A 6 25.36 17.44 24.84
N LYS A 7 25.17 18.74 25.09
CA LYS A 7 25.57 19.41 26.33
C LYS A 7 24.87 18.83 27.57
N ARG A 8 23.56 18.56 27.47
CA ARG A 8 22.79 17.97 28.59
C ARG A 8 23.20 16.53 28.87
N VAL A 9 23.58 15.79 27.84
CA VAL A 9 24.05 14.40 27.95
C VAL A 9 25.42 14.35 28.59
N ASN A 10 26.31 15.27 28.19
CA ASN A 10 27.65 15.35 28.73
C ASN A 10 27.65 15.85 30.18
N ASP A 11 26.76 16.79 30.52
CA ASP A 11 26.52 17.22 31.91
C ASP A 11 25.96 16.08 32.78
N LEU A 12 25.09 15.23 32.21
CA LEU A 12 24.58 14.03 32.89
C LEU A 12 25.70 13.01 33.13
N LEU A 13 26.52 12.72 32.11
CA LEU A 13 27.64 11.79 32.18
C LEU A 13 28.74 12.26 33.15
N THR A 14 29.05 13.56 33.16
CA THR A 14 30.03 14.13 34.10
C THR A 14 29.50 14.25 35.52
N GLY A 15 28.19 14.52 35.69
CA GLY A 15 27.51 14.44 37.00
C GLY A 15 27.50 13.01 37.56
N LEU A 16 27.24 12.03 36.70
CA LEU A 16 27.31 10.60 37.01
C LEU A 16 28.72 10.14 37.41
N GLY A 17 29.74 10.56 36.67
CA GLY A 17 31.14 10.21 36.95
C GLY A 17 31.70 10.80 38.24
N LYS A 18 31.10 11.88 38.76
CA LYS A 18 31.46 12.46 40.08
C LYS A 18 30.80 11.73 41.25
N GLY A 19 29.61 11.16 41.07
CA GLY A 19 28.89 10.41 42.11
C GLY A 19 29.48 9.02 42.41
N VAL A 20 30.26 8.45 41.49
CA VAL A 20 30.83 7.09 41.62
C VAL A 20 32.20 7.07 42.33
N LYS A 21 32.89 8.22 42.41
CA LYS A 21 34.20 8.31 43.09
C LYS A 21 34.02 8.39 44.61
N GLY A 22 33.85 7.24 45.26
CA GLY A 22 33.77 7.10 46.72
C GLY A 22 32.57 6.29 47.23
N ALA A 23 31.70 5.80 46.34
CA ALA A 23 30.52 5.02 46.70
C ALA A 23 30.88 3.59 47.13
N SER A 24 30.24 3.11 48.19
CA SER A 24 30.28 1.71 48.59
C SER A 24 29.65 0.81 47.51
N PRO A 25 29.98 -0.50 47.47
CA PRO A 25 29.43 -1.43 46.47
C PRO A 25 27.89 -1.48 46.46
N GLU A 26 27.27 -1.30 47.63
CA GLU A 26 25.82 -1.28 47.80
C GLU A 26 25.20 -0.01 47.20
N GLU A 27 25.82 1.15 47.43
CA GLU A 27 25.39 2.43 46.84
C GLU A 27 25.54 2.41 45.31
N PHE A 28 26.61 1.80 44.79
CA PHE A 28 26.79 1.63 43.36
C PHE A 28 25.75 0.69 42.74
N GLY A 29 25.40 -0.41 43.43
CA GLY A 29 24.34 -1.34 43.02
C GLY A 29 22.96 -0.66 42.99
N ALA A 30 22.60 0.07 44.06
CA ALA A 30 21.36 0.84 44.12
C ALA A 30 21.30 1.91 43.03
N PHE A 31 22.43 2.57 42.75
CA PHE A 31 22.57 3.54 41.67
C PHE A 31 22.33 2.89 40.30
N LEU A 32 22.93 1.72 40.03
CA LEU A 32 22.74 1.00 38.77
C LEU A 32 21.28 0.57 38.56
N ILE A 33 20.63 0.05 39.60
CA ILE A 33 19.21 -0.33 39.57
C ILE A 33 18.35 0.89 39.25
N THR A 34 18.63 2.04 39.87
CA THR A 34 17.89 3.28 39.64
C THR A 34 18.02 3.74 38.19
N VAL A 35 19.21 3.64 37.59
CA VAL A 35 19.42 3.98 36.17
C VAL A 35 18.67 3.02 35.24
N VAL A 36 18.69 1.71 35.53
CA VAL A 36 17.95 0.71 34.76
C VAL A 36 16.44 0.95 34.84
N LEU A 37 15.91 1.24 36.03
CA LEU A 37 14.50 1.58 36.23
C LEU A 37 14.11 2.85 35.50
N LEU A 38 14.95 3.89 35.54
CA LEU A 38 14.73 5.12 34.77
C LEU A 38 14.67 4.83 33.27
N PHE A 39 15.61 4.04 32.75
CA PHE A 39 15.65 3.66 31.35
C PHE A 39 14.39 2.86 30.94
N MET A 40 13.97 1.90 31.76
CA MET A 40 12.73 1.14 31.56
C MET A 40 11.49 2.04 31.57
N ALA A 41 11.43 3.02 32.48
CA ALA A 41 10.33 3.98 32.54
C ALA A 41 10.26 4.85 31.27
N VAL A 42 11.41 5.31 30.77
CA VAL A 42 11.48 6.07 29.51
C VAL A 42 11.04 5.23 28.31
N LEU A 43 11.53 3.98 28.19
CA LEU A 43 11.12 3.07 27.13
C LEU A 43 9.61 2.77 27.17
N TRP A 44 9.06 2.59 28.36
CA TRP A 44 7.63 2.38 28.55
C TRP A 44 6.82 3.63 28.14
N LEU A 45 7.28 4.82 28.52
CA LEU A 45 6.63 6.08 28.12
C LEU A 45 6.65 6.27 26.60
N GLN A 46 7.77 5.97 25.95
CA GLN A 46 7.91 6.02 24.49
C GLN A 46 6.94 5.05 23.81
N ARG A 47 6.93 3.78 24.23
CA ARG A 47 5.99 2.78 23.69
C ARG A 47 4.54 3.21 23.84
N ARG A 48 4.18 3.80 24.99
CA ARG A 48 2.82 4.30 25.24
C ARG A 48 2.48 5.50 24.35
N ALA A 49 3.42 6.41 24.14
CA ALA A 49 3.23 7.56 23.25
C ALA A 49 3.07 7.12 21.79
N ASP A 50 3.89 6.16 21.34
CA ASP A 50 3.83 5.63 19.97
C ASP A 50 2.53 4.87 19.72
N SER A 51 2.07 4.07 20.69
CA SER A 51 0.78 3.38 20.61
C SER A 51 -0.39 4.36 20.44
N ARG A 52 -0.38 5.47 21.18
CA ARG A 52 -1.42 6.51 21.03
C ARG A 52 -1.38 7.17 19.67
N ARG A 53 -0.20 7.57 19.20
CA ARG A 53 -0.02 8.17 17.86
C ARG A 53 -0.47 7.23 16.75
N ARG A 54 -0.17 5.93 16.87
CA ARG A 54 -0.61 4.93 15.90
C ARG A 54 -2.14 4.84 15.88
N GLN A 55 -2.77 4.80 17.05
CA GLN A 55 -4.23 4.73 17.14
C GLN A 55 -4.92 5.96 16.55
N ASP A 56 -4.43 7.17 16.87
CA ASP A 56 -4.92 8.42 16.29
C ASP A 56 -4.75 8.44 14.77
N SER A 57 -3.64 7.89 14.24
CA SER A 57 -3.42 7.82 12.79
C SER A 57 -4.38 6.86 12.08
N ILE A 58 -4.69 5.72 12.71
CA ILE A 58 -5.65 4.74 12.19
C ILE A 58 -7.05 5.35 12.18
N GLU A 59 -7.45 6.02 13.27
CA GLU A 59 -8.76 6.66 13.38
C GLU A 59 -8.95 7.75 12.32
N LYS A 60 -7.95 8.63 12.14
CA LYS A 60 -7.98 9.67 11.09
C LYS A 60 -7.99 9.09 9.67
N SER A 61 -7.24 8.02 9.45
CA SER A 61 -7.23 7.33 8.15
C SER A 61 -8.61 6.74 7.85
N LYS A 62 -9.24 6.11 8.85
CA LYS A 62 -10.59 5.56 8.73
C LYS A 62 -11.63 6.63 8.48
N GLU A 63 -11.61 7.72 9.23
CA GLU A 63 -12.53 8.85 9.03
C GLU A 63 -12.44 9.40 7.60
N ARG A 64 -11.22 9.57 7.07
CA ARG A 64 -11.02 10.00 5.68
C ARG A 64 -11.55 8.99 4.66
N PHE A 65 -11.32 7.71 4.91
CA PHE A 65 -11.83 6.63 4.07
C PHE A 65 -13.36 6.66 4.02
N ASP A 66 -14.02 6.75 5.18
CA ASP A 66 -15.48 6.80 5.29
C ASP A 66 -16.05 8.04 4.58
N LEU A 67 -15.43 9.22 4.78
CA LEU A 67 -15.82 10.46 4.09
C LEU A 67 -15.66 10.36 2.57
N GLN A 68 -14.58 9.75 2.08
CA GLN A 68 -14.37 9.55 0.65
C GLN A 68 -15.36 8.52 0.07
N LEU A 69 -15.64 7.46 0.82
CA LEU A 69 -16.62 6.44 0.44
C LEU A 69 -18.03 7.03 0.31
N GLU A 70 -18.42 7.93 1.21
CA GLU A 70 -19.69 8.67 1.11
C GLU A 70 -19.71 9.65 -0.06
N SER A 71 -18.56 10.24 -0.41
CA SER A 71 -18.47 11.22 -1.51
C SER A 71 -18.59 10.59 -2.90
N ILE A 72 -18.20 9.31 -3.05
CA ILE A 72 -18.20 8.62 -4.33
C ILE A 72 -19.49 7.81 -4.46
N ALA A 73 -20.28 8.11 -5.49
CA ALA A 73 -21.50 7.37 -5.81
C ALA A 73 -21.18 5.97 -6.36
N LEU A 74 -20.86 5.04 -5.47
CA LEU A 74 -20.60 3.63 -5.81
C LEU A 74 -21.85 2.77 -5.62
N PRO A 75 -22.02 1.72 -6.44
CA PRO A 75 -23.00 0.69 -6.16
C PRO A 75 -22.63 -0.06 -4.86
N PRO A 76 -23.60 -0.67 -4.16
CA PRO A 76 -23.34 -1.43 -2.92
C PRO A 76 -22.25 -2.50 -3.06
N SER A 77 -22.16 -3.13 -4.23
CA SER A 77 -21.11 -4.10 -4.54
C SER A 77 -19.72 -3.49 -4.61
N GLY A 78 -19.59 -2.25 -5.12
CA GLY A 78 -18.32 -1.51 -5.16
C GLY A 78 -17.89 -1.05 -3.76
N ILE A 79 -18.84 -0.62 -2.93
CA ILE A 79 -18.61 -0.29 -1.52
C ILE A 79 -18.08 -1.52 -0.77
N HIS A 80 -18.72 -2.67 -0.93
CA HIS A 80 -18.29 -3.91 -0.28
C HIS A 80 -16.88 -4.34 -0.74
N LEU A 81 -16.53 -4.17 -2.01
CA LEU A 81 -15.19 -4.46 -2.50
C LEU A 81 -14.12 -3.53 -1.92
N LEU A 82 -14.42 -2.23 -1.80
CA LEU A 82 -13.53 -1.28 -1.13
C LEU A 82 -13.34 -1.60 0.35
N GLN A 83 -14.42 -1.99 1.03
CA GLN A 83 -14.34 -2.42 2.43
C GLN A 83 -13.47 -3.67 2.57
N ARG A 84 -13.63 -4.66 1.68
CA ARG A 84 -12.74 -5.84 1.67
C ARG A 84 -11.27 -5.48 1.43
N LEU A 85 -10.99 -4.49 0.59
CA LEU A 85 -9.62 -3.98 0.39
C LEU A 85 -9.09 -3.30 1.66
N ALA A 86 -9.91 -2.47 2.31
CA ALA A 86 -9.54 -1.80 3.55
C ALA A 86 -9.30 -2.80 4.69
N ASP A 87 -10.11 -3.85 4.79
CA ASP A 87 -9.94 -4.94 5.75
C ASP A 87 -8.64 -5.70 5.48
N ALA A 88 -8.35 -6.04 4.22
CA ALA A 88 -7.10 -6.70 3.83
C ALA A 88 -5.86 -5.86 4.15
N MET A 89 -5.94 -4.52 4.04
CA MET A 89 -4.91 -3.59 4.49
C MET A 89 -4.76 -3.54 6.00
N ALA A 90 -5.89 -3.54 6.73
CA ALA A 90 -5.88 -3.53 8.19
C ALA A 90 -5.23 -4.79 8.76
N ASP A 91 -5.54 -5.96 8.18
CA ASP A 91 -4.95 -7.25 8.53
C ASP A 91 -3.44 -7.31 8.25
N ASP A 92 -2.97 -6.61 7.22
CA ASP A 92 -1.54 -6.46 6.90
C ASP A 92 -0.81 -5.40 7.75
N GLY A 93 -1.52 -4.79 8.71
CA GLY A 93 -0.97 -3.77 9.61
C GLY A 93 -0.93 -2.36 9.02
N GLN A 94 -1.52 -2.14 7.84
CA GLN A 94 -1.57 -0.87 7.11
C GLN A 94 -2.88 -0.09 7.33
N ALA A 95 -3.55 -0.30 8.47
CA ALA A 95 -4.79 0.41 8.81
C ALA A 95 -4.67 1.94 8.84
N ALA A 96 -3.47 2.49 9.08
CA ALA A 96 -3.21 3.93 9.05
C ALA A 96 -3.17 4.53 7.63
N GLU A 97 -3.26 3.68 6.60
CA GLU A 97 -3.07 4.06 5.19
C GLU A 97 -4.28 3.70 4.32
N ILE A 98 -5.37 3.17 4.88
CA ILE A 98 -6.56 2.75 4.12
C ILE A 98 -7.18 3.85 3.24
N HIS A 99 -7.08 5.13 3.64
CA HIS A 99 -7.53 6.26 2.82
C HIS A 99 -6.76 6.39 1.49
N LEU A 100 -5.56 5.80 1.39
CA LEU A 100 -4.77 5.81 0.15
C LEU A 100 -5.38 4.90 -0.92
N LEU A 101 -6.35 4.03 -0.60
CA LEU A 101 -7.08 3.25 -1.60
C LEU A 101 -7.78 4.09 -2.67
N PHE A 102 -8.03 5.38 -2.41
CA PHE A 102 -8.66 6.30 -3.36
C PHE A 102 -7.67 7.16 -4.13
N THR A 103 -6.40 7.19 -3.74
CA THR A 103 -5.40 8.12 -4.31
C THR A 103 -4.16 7.42 -4.84
N ASP A 104 -3.80 6.25 -4.30
CA ASP A 104 -2.61 5.50 -4.65
C ASP A 104 -2.98 4.22 -5.41
N SER A 105 -2.68 4.25 -6.71
CA SER A 105 -2.90 3.12 -7.63
C SER A 105 -2.08 1.88 -7.26
N SER A 106 -0.90 2.06 -6.67
CA SER A 106 0.00 0.96 -6.31
C SER A 106 -0.50 0.20 -5.08
N ILE A 107 -0.99 0.93 -4.06
CA ILE A 107 -1.61 0.35 -2.88
C ILE A 107 -2.88 -0.40 -3.28
N TYR A 108 -3.72 0.22 -4.10
CA TYR A 108 -4.90 -0.45 -4.65
C TYR A 108 -4.54 -1.77 -5.33
N ASP A 109 -3.54 -1.77 -6.22
CA ASP A 109 -3.14 -2.96 -6.98
C ASP A 109 -2.55 -4.05 -6.09
N GLN A 110 -1.72 -3.69 -5.11
CA GLN A 110 -1.12 -4.64 -4.17
C GLN A 110 -2.21 -5.43 -3.44
N PHE A 111 -3.20 -4.73 -2.87
CA PHE A 111 -4.27 -5.37 -2.10
C PHE A 111 -5.32 -6.03 -3.00
N ALA A 112 -5.54 -5.52 -4.21
CA ALA A 112 -6.37 -6.18 -5.20
C ALA A 112 -5.76 -7.53 -5.62
N ILE A 113 -4.45 -7.62 -5.87
CA ILE A 113 -3.76 -8.87 -6.17
C ILE A 113 -3.88 -9.86 -5.01
N LYS A 114 -3.73 -9.39 -3.77
CA LYS A 114 -3.90 -10.22 -2.56
C LYS A 114 -5.31 -10.81 -2.47
N LEU A 115 -6.35 -9.99 -2.69
CA LEU A 115 -7.74 -10.47 -2.71
C LEU A 115 -8.04 -11.43 -3.88
N ILE A 116 -7.47 -11.19 -5.06
CA ILE A 116 -7.62 -12.07 -6.23
C ILE A 116 -7.00 -13.44 -5.97
N ALA A 117 -5.87 -13.49 -5.26
CA ALA A 117 -5.24 -14.76 -4.89
C ALA A 117 -6.11 -15.59 -3.92
N GLU A 118 -6.96 -14.94 -3.12
CA GLU A 118 -7.94 -15.60 -2.25
C GLU A 118 -9.21 -16.00 -3.02
N ASP A 119 -9.66 -15.15 -3.95
CA ASP A 119 -10.85 -15.37 -4.78
C ASP A 119 -10.66 -14.77 -6.19
N GLU A 120 -10.35 -15.65 -7.14
CA GLU A 120 -10.10 -15.29 -8.54
C GLU A 120 -11.30 -14.60 -9.20
N GLN A 121 -12.53 -14.82 -8.70
CA GLN A 121 -13.73 -14.18 -9.24
C GLN A 121 -13.72 -12.65 -9.03
N LEU A 122 -12.91 -12.15 -8.09
CA LEU A 122 -12.78 -10.72 -7.80
C LEU A 122 -11.96 -9.96 -8.84
N ARG A 123 -11.24 -10.64 -9.75
CA ARG A 123 -10.40 -9.98 -10.75
C ARG A 123 -11.17 -8.97 -11.60
N ARG A 124 -12.31 -9.39 -12.17
CA ARG A 124 -13.13 -8.51 -13.01
C ARG A 124 -13.78 -7.37 -12.21
N PRO A 125 -14.43 -7.62 -11.06
CA PRO A 125 -14.96 -6.54 -10.22
C PRO A 125 -13.92 -5.51 -9.78
N LEU A 126 -12.73 -5.92 -9.33
CA LEU A 126 -11.67 -5.01 -8.91
C LEU A 126 -11.12 -4.20 -10.09
N ARG A 127 -10.94 -4.83 -11.25
CA ARG A 127 -10.54 -4.12 -12.47
C ARG A 127 -11.54 -3.05 -12.90
N LEU A 128 -12.84 -3.31 -12.74
CA LEU A 128 -13.91 -2.36 -13.06
C LEU A 128 -14.03 -1.24 -12.01
N LEU A 129 -13.68 -1.52 -10.75
CA LEU A 129 -13.71 -0.56 -9.67
C LEU A 129 -12.59 0.49 -9.80
N LYS A 130 -11.36 0.06 -10.15
CA LYS A 130 -10.19 0.94 -10.29
C LYS A 130 -10.42 2.24 -11.08
N PRO A 131 -11.00 2.23 -12.29
CA PRO A 131 -11.25 3.46 -13.06
C PRO A 131 -12.35 4.34 -12.43
N ILE A 132 -13.33 3.75 -11.73
CA ILE A 132 -14.38 4.52 -11.03
C ILE A 132 -13.77 5.37 -9.91
N LEU A 133 -12.68 4.88 -9.30
CA LEU A 133 -11.92 5.60 -8.27
C LEU A 133 -10.95 6.65 -8.86
N GLY A 134 -10.84 6.77 -10.18
CA GLY A 134 -9.90 7.70 -10.82
C GLY A 134 -8.43 7.25 -10.77
N LEU A 135 -8.15 5.98 -10.47
CA LEU A 135 -6.79 5.43 -10.27
C LEU A 135 -6.09 4.93 -11.55
N GLY A 136 -6.64 5.26 -12.72
CA GLY A 136 -6.13 4.83 -14.02
C GLY A 136 -6.66 3.47 -14.50
N HIS A 137 -5.97 2.89 -15.50
CA HIS A 137 -6.38 1.63 -16.16
C HIS A 137 -5.45 0.47 -15.77
N GLY A 138 -6.04 -0.65 -15.35
CA GLY A 138 -5.37 -1.94 -15.15
C GLY A 138 -4.73 -2.12 -13.78
N ILE A 139 -5.00 -3.25 -13.13
CA ILE A 139 -4.24 -3.69 -11.95
C ILE A 139 -2.90 -4.18 -12.47
N ALA A 140 -1.82 -3.49 -12.13
CA ALA A 140 -0.46 -3.81 -12.59
C ALA A 140 0.07 -5.06 -11.87
N GLY A 141 -0.50 -6.21 -12.21
CA GLY A 141 -0.05 -7.54 -11.87
C GLY A 141 0.02 -8.36 -13.15
N SER A 142 1.23 -8.48 -13.71
CA SER A 142 1.59 -9.11 -14.98
C SER A 142 1.19 -8.33 -16.25
N ILE A 143 2.21 -8.06 -17.06
CA ILE A 143 2.10 -7.83 -18.49
C ILE A 143 1.61 -9.14 -19.10
N ALA A 144 0.31 -9.35 -19.04
CA ALA A 144 -0.42 -10.12 -20.03
C ALA A 144 -1.55 -9.20 -20.42
N THR A 145 -1.32 -8.41 -21.49
CA THR A 145 -2.44 -7.95 -22.32
C THR A 145 -3.19 -9.21 -22.67
N SER A 146 -4.26 -9.50 -21.91
CA SER A 146 -4.98 -10.75 -22.07
C SER A 146 -5.51 -10.74 -23.49
N THR A 147 -4.99 -11.65 -24.29
CA THR A 147 -5.52 -12.02 -25.60
C THR A 147 -6.99 -12.48 -25.51
N GLU A 148 -7.57 -12.62 -24.30
CA GLU A 148 -9.01 -12.83 -24.08
C GLU A 148 -9.90 -11.63 -24.42
N GLU A 149 -9.38 -10.39 -24.53
CA GLU A 149 -10.22 -9.25 -24.94
C GLU A 149 -10.33 -9.10 -26.47
N LEU A 150 -9.62 -9.95 -27.21
CA LEU A 150 -9.63 -9.97 -28.67
C LEU A 150 -10.56 -11.09 -29.15
N ALA A 151 -11.85 -10.76 -29.25
CA ALA A 151 -12.84 -11.67 -29.82
C ALA A 151 -12.56 -11.88 -31.33
N PRO A 152 -12.68 -13.12 -31.85
CA PRO A 152 -12.69 -13.36 -33.29
C PRO A 152 -13.73 -12.47 -33.98
N GLY A 153 -13.33 -11.75 -35.03
CA GLY A 153 -14.14 -10.74 -35.71
C GLY A 153 -13.96 -9.31 -35.19
N GLY A 154 -13.17 -9.09 -34.13
CA GLY A 154 -12.80 -7.75 -33.67
C GLY A 154 -11.81 -7.05 -34.61
N LEU A 155 -11.99 -5.73 -34.80
CA LEU A 155 -11.04 -4.89 -35.52
C LEU A 155 -9.90 -4.47 -34.60
N VAL A 156 -8.66 -4.68 -35.06
CA VAL A 156 -7.45 -4.26 -34.35
C VAL A 156 -6.64 -3.34 -35.25
N ARG A 157 -6.16 -2.25 -34.66
CA ARG A 157 -5.23 -1.34 -35.31
C ARG A 157 -3.81 -1.68 -34.85
N MET A 158 -2.99 -2.15 -35.79
CA MET A 158 -1.59 -2.49 -35.57
C MET A 158 -0.70 -1.42 -36.19
N LEU A 159 0.49 -1.22 -35.62
CA LEU A 159 1.50 -0.36 -36.22
C LEU A 159 2.49 -1.27 -36.95
N GLU A 160 2.62 -1.10 -38.27
CA GLU A 160 3.65 -1.81 -39.01
C GLU A 160 5.05 -1.26 -38.65
N PRO A 161 6.12 -2.04 -38.89
CA PRO A 161 7.50 -1.55 -38.81
C PRO A 161 7.78 -0.33 -39.69
N SER A 162 6.96 -0.13 -40.74
CA SER A 162 6.96 1.03 -41.63
C SER A 162 6.42 2.31 -40.97
N GLY A 163 5.84 2.22 -39.77
CA GLY A 163 5.22 3.32 -39.04
C GLY A 163 3.79 3.65 -39.50
N HIS A 164 3.27 2.94 -40.50
CA HIS A 164 1.90 3.12 -40.96
C HIS A 164 0.94 2.28 -40.09
N PRO A 165 -0.14 2.90 -39.58
CA PRO A 165 -1.18 2.16 -38.89
C PRO A 165 -2.00 1.35 -39.92
N VAL A 166 -2.13 0.05 -39.66
CA VAL A 166 -2.93 -0.87 -40.47
C VAL A 166 -4.06 -1.44 -39.61
N GLU A 167 -5.25 -1.51 -40.18
CA GLU A 167 -6.42 -2.13 -39.55
C GLU A 167 -6.60 -3.55 -40.09
N GLY A 168 -6.73 -4.51 -39.18
CA GLY A 168 -6.92 -5.93 -39.51
C GLY A 168 -7.99 -6.55 -38.62
N MET A 169 -8.57 -7.66 -39.08
CA MET A 169 -9.60 -8.38 -38.34
C MET A 169 -8.98 -9.61 -37.66
N ILE A 170 -9.31 -9.81 -36.38
CA ILE A 170 -8.81 -10.96 -35.63
C ILE A 170 -9.51 -12.23 -36.11
N ARG A 171 -8.73 -13.20 -36.59
CA ARG A 171 -9.25 -14.50 -37.01
C ARG A 171 -9.25 -15.50 -35.86
N SER A 172 -8.18 -15.53 -35.07
CA SER A 172 -8.09 -16.37 -33.88
C SER A 172 -7.16 -15.76 -32.83
N SER A 173 -7.48 -16.01 -31.56
CA SER A 173 -6.71 -15.55 -30.40
C SER A 173 -6.58 -16.74 -29.45
N ASP A 174 -5.46 -17.46 -29.53
CA ASP A 174 -5.17 -18.63 -28.69
C ASP A 174 -3.88 -18.41 -27.89
N ALA A 175 -3.61 -19.27 -26.90
CA ALA A 175 -2.42 -19.20 -26.04
C ALA A 175 -1.07 -19.26 -26.81
N GLY A 176 -1.08 -19.67 -28.10
CA GLY A 176 0.09 -19.72 -28.98
C GLY A 176 0.34 -18.48 -29.83
N GLY A 177 -0.56 -17.47 -29.81
CA GLY A 177 -0.42 -16.23 -30.57
C GLY A 177 -1.73 -15.69 -31.16
N LEU A 178 -1.66 -14.47 -31.69
CA LEU A 178 -2.77 -13.77 -32.35
C LEU A 178 -2.63 -13.90 -33.87
N ILE A 179 -3.67 -14.39 -34.55
CA ILE A 179 -3.74 -14.42 -36.01
C ILE A 179 -4.66 -13.30 -36.48
N VAL A 180 -4.10 -12.34 -37.21
CA VAL A 180 -4.84 -11.21 -37.79
C VAL A 180 -4.88 -11.36 -39.31
N GLU A 181 -6.07 -11.29 -39.88
CA GLU A 181 -6.29 -11.25 -41.33
C GLU A 181 -6.27 -9.78 -41.78
N MET A 182 -5.29 -9.45 -42.61
CA MET A 182 -5.19 -8.12 -43.21
C MET A 182 -6.04 -8.08 -44.49
N PRO A 183 -6.76 -6.97 -44.77
CA PRO A 183 -7.46 -6.84 -46.04
C PRO A 183 -6.45 -6.89 -47.19
N GLU A 184 -6.69 -7.76 -48.18
CA GLU A 184 -5.89 -7.76 -49.41
C GLU A 184 -5.94 -6.36 -50.01
N THR A 185 -4.78 -5.70 -50.07
CA THR A 185 -4.63 -4.45 -50.78
C THR A 185 -4.77 -4.78 -52.27
N THR A 186 -5.99 -4.64 -52.81
CA THR A 186 -6.17 -4.57 -54.25
C THR A 186 -5.43 -3.33 -54.73
N ALA A 187 -4.30 -3.56 -55.40
CA ALA A 187 -3.56 -2.55 -56.16
C ALA A 187 -4.36 -2.11 -57.39
#